data_AF-A0A9C9Z5B8-F1
#
_entry.id   AF-A0A9C9Z5B8-F1
#
_cell.length_a   1.000
_cell.length_b   1.000
_cell.length_c   1.000
_cell.angle_alpha   90.00
_cell.angle_beta   90.00
_cell.angle_gamma   90.00
#
_symmetry.space_group_name_H-M   'P 1'
#
loop_
_entity.id
_entity.type
_entity.pdbx_description
1 polymer ?
#
loop_
_entity_poly.entity_id
_entity_poly.type
_entity_poly.pdbx_seq_one_letter_code
_entity_poly.pdbx_strand_id
1 'polypeptide(L)'
;QALISRKQDDDKTAANLAWIRNETSAHIHADLIAGLPGEDIESFASGFNRLSQMNPHEIQLGILKRLPGTPIIRHTERYAMVYSPFPPYNVLSTSCIDFHTMQRINRFARYWDMIANSGRFATTKPLILAGQPFERFMQLTEWLFKTTKQTHKIALKRLFNLVHDGLVEALGADSDAAREALWCDFQRAGLKGVPDFMQEPQGKRRPEQGRAAGNVATRQSRHN
;
A
#
# COMPACT_ATOMS: atom_id res chain seq x y z
N GLN A 1 -10.25 -13.62 -18.71
CA GLN A 1 -9.40 -14.85 -18.60
C GLN A 1 -9.51 -15.84 -19.77
N ALA A 2 -10.61 -15.88 -20.54
CA ALA A 2 -10.73 -16.74 -21.73
C ALA A 2 -9.65 -16.50 -22.82
N LEU A 3 -9.11 -15.28 -22.89
CA LEU A 3 -8.15 -14.86 -23.92
C LEU A 3 -6.77 -15.52 -23.77
N ILE A 4 -6.38 -15.96 -22.57
CA ILE A 4 -5.11 -16.68 -22.34
C ILE A 4 -5.30 -18.19 -22.20
N SER A 5 -6.44 -18.73 -22.64
CA SER A 5 -6.74 -20.17 -22.60
C SER A 5 -6.63 -20.80 -21.20
N ARG A 6 -6.82 -20.02 -20.12
CA ARG A 6 -7.02 -20.57 -18.77
C ARG A 6 -8.51 -20.79 -18.53
N LYS A 7 -8.90 -22.04 -18.30
CA LYS A 7 -10.25 -22.40 -17.82
C LYS A 7 -10.26 -22.22 -16.31
N GLN A 8 -10.64 -21.04 -15.84
CA GLN A 8 -10.81 -20.75 -14.43
C GLN A 8 -12.31 -20.64 -14.14
N ASP A 9 -12.76 -21.39 -13.14
CA ASP A 9 -14.11 -21.32 -12.59
C ASP A 9 -13.98 -20.58 -11.26
N ASP A 10 -14.35 -19.30 -11.25
CA ASP A 10 -14.09 -18.41 -10.12
C ASP A 10 -14.85 -18.85 -8.86
N ASP A 11 -16.07 -19.37 -9.02
CA ASP A 11 -16.89 -19.79 -7.89
C ASP A 11 -16.32 -21.06 -7.25
N LYS A 12 -15.86 -22.02 -8.07
CA LYS A 12 -15.12 -23.18 -7.55
C LYS A 12 -13.79 -22.80 -6.93
N THR A 13 -13.09 -21.82 -7.50
CA THR A 13 -11.82 -21.34 -6.96
C THR A 13 -12.04 -20.71 -5.59
N ALA A 14 -13.07 -19.88 -5.44
CA ALA A 14 -13.45 -19.28 -4.16
C ALA A 14 -13.84 -20.34 -3.12
N ALA A 15 -14.66 -21.32 -3.50
CA ALA A 15 -15.07 -22.41 -2.61
C ALA A 15 -13.87 -23.25 -2.14
N ASN A 16 -12.97 -23.61 -3.05
CA ASN A 16 -11.76 -24.37 -2.71
C ASN A 16 -10.83 -23.56 -1.79
N LEU A 17 -10.61 -22.28 -2.08
CA LEU A 17 -9.80 -21.41 -1.25
C LEU A 17 -10.37 -21.29 0.17
N ALA A 18 -11.69 -21.08 0.29
CA ALA A 18 -12.36 -20.99 1.58
C ALA A 18 -12.23 -22.31 2.38
N TRP A 19 -12.42 -23.45 1.71
CA TRP A 19 -12.26 -24.76 2.34
C TRP A 19 -10.83 -24.98 2.83
N ILE A 20 -9.81 -24.78 1.98
CA ILE A 20 -8.40 -24.93 2.38
C ILE A 20 -8.07 -23.99 3.54
N ARG A 21 -8.58 -22.76 3.50
CA ARG A 21 -8.31 -21.73 4.51
C ARG A 21 -8.83 -22.09 5.90
N ASN A 22 -10.00 -22.71 5.97
CA ASN A 22 -10.73 -22.96 7.21
C ASN A 22 -10.52 -24.39 7.75
N GLU A 23 -10.31 -25.37 6.87
CA GLU A 23 -10.24 -26.80 7.21
C GLU A 23 -8.81 -27.34 7.27
N THR A 24 -7.81 -26.53 6.90
CA THR A 24 -6.41 -26.96 6.89
C THR A 24 -5.48 -25.93 7.52
N SER A 25 -4.28 -26.36 7.89
CA SER A 25 -3.18 -25.48 8.30
C SER A 25 -2.33 -24.97 7.13
N ALA A 26 -2.75 -25.25 5.88
CA ALA A 26 -1.98 -24.88 4.71
C ALA A 26 -1.93 -23.36 4.54
N HIS A 27 -0.72 -22.86 4.29
CA HIS A 27 -0.51 -21.46 3.95
C HIS A 27 -0.84 -21.23 2.47
N ILE A 28 -1.62 -20.19 2.19
CA ILE A 28 -2.23 -19.96 0.87
C ILE A 28 -1.67 -18.69 0.27
N HIS A 29 -0.99 -18.84 -0.86
CA HIS A 29 -0.55 -17.74 -1.71
C HIS A 29 -1.40 -17.72 -2.97
N ALA A 30 -1.92 -16.56 -3.32
CA ALA A 30 -2.72 -16.38 -4.53
C ALA A 30 -2.04 -15.39 -5.47
N ASP A 31 -1.75 -15.83 -6.70
CA ASP A 31 -1.17 -14.98 -7.74
C ASP A 31 -2.26 -14.16 -8.45
N LEU A 32 -2.03 -12.85 -8.57
CA LEU A 32 -2.82 -11.96 -9.41
C LEU A 32 -1.87 -11.18 -10.33
N ILE A 33 -2.08 -11.35 -11.64
CA ILE A 33 -1.21 -10.80 -12.68
C ILE A 33 -1.96 -9.71 -13.44
N ALA A 34 -1.36 -8.52 -13.53
CA ALA A 34 -1.86 -7.41 -14.33
C ALA A 34 -1.22 -7.37 -15.73
N GLY A 35 -1.95 -6.77 -16.68
CA GLY A 35 -1.49 -6.54 -18.05
C GLY A 35 -1.82 -7.70 -18.99
N LEU A 36 -2.87 -8.48 -18.67
CA LEU A 36 -3.37 -9.52 -19.56
C LEU A 36 -3.95 -8.90 -20.85
N PRO A 37 -3.96 -9.64 -21.98
CA PRO A 37 -4.56 -9.15 -23.21
C PRO A 37 -6.05 -8.82 -23.01
N GLY A 38 -6.44 -7.58 -23.29
CA GLY A 38 -7.82 -7.09 -23.15
C GLY A 38 -8.26 -6.79 -21.72
N GLU A 39 -7.35 -6.82 -20.74
CA GLU A 39 -7.59 -6.39 -19.37
C GLU A 39 -7.38 -4.88 -19.25
N ASP A 40 -8.38 -4.19 -18.71
CA ASP A 40 -8.33 -2.80 -18.27
C ASP A 40 -8.09 -2.71 -16.75
N ILE A 41 -7.95 -1.48 -16.24
CA ILE A 41 -7.68 -1.29 -14.80
C ILE A 41 -8.89 -1.69 -13.93
N GLU A 42 -10.11 -1.49 -14.44
CA GLU A 42 -11.35 -1.82 -13.75
C GLU A 42 -11.51 -3.33 -13.55
N SER A 43 -11.21 -4.14 -14.57
CA SER A 43 -11.23 -5.60 -14.46
C SER A 43 -10.12 -6.13 -13.55
N PHE A 44 -8.93 -5.53 -13.58
CA PHE A 44 -7.87 -5.83 -12.60
C PHE A 44 -8.31 -5.50 -11.16
N ALA A 45 -8.91 -4.32 -10.95
CA ALA A 45 -9.44 -3.89 -9.66
C ALA A 45 -10.51 -4.83 -9.13
N SER A 46 -11.45 -5.25 -9.99
CA SER A 46 -12.47 -6.24 -9.67
C SER A 46 -11.86 -7.57 -9.23
N GLY A 47 -10.87 -8.07 -9.99
CA GLY A 47 -10.13 -9.29 -9.64
C GLY A 47 -9.41 -9.19 -8.30
N PHE A 48 -8.77 -8.05 -8.03
CA PHE A 48 -8.14 -7.78 -6.73
C PHE A 48 -9.15 -7.74 -5.58
N ASN A 49 -10.26 -7.01 -5.75
CA ASN A 49 -11.29 -6.88 -4.72
C ASN A 49 -11.89 -8.24 -4.37
N ARG A 50 -12.18 -9.07 -5.39
CA ARG A 50 -12.67 -10.44 -5.20
C ARG A 50 -11.67 -11.29 -4.44
N LEU A 51 -10.39 -11.26 -4.84
CA LEU A 51 -9.35 -12.06 -4.19
C LEU A 51 -9.06 -11.60 -2.76
N SER A 52 -9.08 -10.29 -2.50
CA SER A 52 -8.94 -9.73 -1.15
C SER A 52 -10.06 -10.19 -0.22
N GLN A 53 -11.29 -10.32 -0.72
CA GLN A 53 -12.43 -10.83 0.07
C GLN A 53 -12.29 -12.31 0.42
N MET A 54 -11.61 -13.11 -0.43
CA MET A 54 -11.30 -14.52 -0.13
C MET A 54 -10.26 -14.68 0.99
N ASN A 55 -9.61 -13.58 1.41
CA ASN A 55 -8.65 -13.53 2.51
C ASN A 55 -7.58 -14.64 2.48
N PRO A 56 -6.86 -14.83 1.34
CA PRO A 56 -5.66 -15.68 1.33
C PRO A 56 -4.61 -15.11 2.29
N HIS A 57 -3.62 -15.92 2.65
CA HIS A 57 -2.57 -15.45 3.54
C HIS A 57 -1.72 -14.37 2.87
N GLU A 58 -1.42 -14.55 1.59
CA GLU A 58 -0.70 -13.56 0.77
C GLU A 58 -1.33 -13.47 -0.63
N ILE A 59 -1.30 -12.25 -1.19
CA ILE A 59 -1.62 -12.01 -2.60
C ILE A 59 -0.34 -11.59 -3.31
N GLN A 60 0.14 -12.43 -4.22
CA GLN A 60 1.31 -12.13 -5.02
C GLN A 60 0.88 -11.34 -6.26
N LEU A 61 1.12 -10.03 -6.22
CA LEU A 61 0.85 -9.16 -7.35
C LEU A 61 2.04 -9.15 -8.30
N GLY A 62 1.77 -9.30 -9.59
CA GLY A 62 2.79 -9.31 -10.63
C GLY A 62 2.32 -8.61 -11.90
N ILE A 63 3.29 -8.21 -12.72
CA ILE A 63 3.03 -7.76 -14.10
C ILE A 63 3.32 -8.91 -15.03
N LEU A 64 2.48 -9.10 -16.04
CA LEU A 64 2.66 -10.11 -17.07
C LEU A 64 4.05 -9.99 -17.71
N LYS A 65 4.71 -11.13 -17.89
CA LYS A 65 6.04 -11.25 -18.51
C LYS A 65 5.93 -11.96 -19.85
N ARG A 66 6.70 -11.52 -20.84
CA ARG A 66 6.90 -12.28 -22.08
C ARG A 66 8.04 -13.26 -21.89
N LEU A 67 7.71 -14.52 -21.67
CA LEU A 67 8.69 -15.60 -21.65
C LEU A 67 8.76 -16.28 -23.04
N PRO A 68 9.96 -16.66 -23.51
CA PRO A 68 10.10 -17.40 -24.76
C PRO A 68 9.19 -18.64 -24.80
N GLY A 69 8.57 -18.91 -25.95
CA GLY A 69 7.72 -20.09 -26.16
C GLY A 69 6.34 -20.04 -25.53
N THR A 70 5.95 -18.94 -24.87
CA THR A 70 4.61 -18.83 -24.27
C THR A 70 3.54 -18.42 -25.29
N PRO A 71 2.30 -18.95 -25.20
CA PRO A 71 1.21 -18.60 -26.12
C PRO A 71 0.85 -17.11 -26.14
N ILE A 72 1.29 -16.34 -25.14
CA ILE A 72 0.98 -14.91 -25.01
C ILE A 72 1.42 -14.09 -26.23
N ILE A 73 2.45 -14.56 -26.95
CA ILE A 73 3.03 -13.88 -28.11
C ILE A 73 1.97 -13.65 -29.20
N ARG A 74 1.01 -14.58 -29.38
CA ARG A 74 -0.06 -14.48 -30.39
C ARG A 74 -1.00 -13.28 -30.19
N HIS A 75 -0.95 -12.65 -29.02
CA HIS A 75 -1.77 -11.51 -28.66
C HIS A 75 -1.05 -10.16 -28.79
N THR A 76 0.26 -10.17 -29.11
CA THR A 76 1.10 -8.97 -29.11
C THR A 76 0.55 -7.87 -30.01
N GLU A 77 0.33 -8.16 -31.29
CA GLU A 77 -0.13 -7.17 -32.26
C GLU A 77 -1.57 -6.74 -31.98
N ARG A 78 -2.48 -7.72 -31.81
CA ARG A 78 -3.92 -7.47 -31.61
C ARG A 78 -4.22 -6.59 -30.38
N TYR A 79 -3.43 -6.71 -29.32
CA TYR A 79 -3.63 -5.98 -28.07
C TYR A 79 -2.54 -4.95 -27.81
N ALA A 80 -1.78 -4.57 -28.84
CA ALA A 80 -0.71 -3.58 -28.77
C ALA A 80 0.21 -3.75 -27.54
N MET A 81 0.62 -5.00 -27.27
CA MET A 81 1.39 -5.33 -26.07
C MET A 81 2.83 -4.88 -26.23
N VAL A 82 3.24 -3.89 -25.45
CA VAL A 82 4.61 -3.38 -25.41
C VAL A 82 5.33 -4.04 -24.25
N TYR A 83 6.50 -4.63 -24.49
CA TYR A 83 7.29 -5.31 -23.47
C TYR A 83 8.62 -4.60 -23.23
N SER A 84 9.14 -4.73 -22.01
CA SER A 84 10.50 -4.30 -21.69
C SER A 84 11.50 -5.04 -22.59
N PRO A 85 12.48 -4.34 -23.19
CA PRO A 85 13.54 -5.00 -23.95
C PRO A 85 14.53 -5.75 -23.04
N PHE A 86 14.51 -5.47 -21.72
CA PHE A 86 15.39 -6.10 -20.74
C PHE A 86 14.62 -7.07 -19.84
N PRO A 87 15.26 -8.15 -19.36
CA PRO A 87 14.71 -9.01 -18.31
C PRO A 87 14.22 -8.17 -17.11
N PRO A 88 13.07 -8.54 -16.51
CA PRO A 88 12.29 -9.76 -16.70
C PRO A 88 11.24 -9.71 -17.83
N TYR A 89 11.37 -8.80 -18.81
CA TYR A 89 10.47 -8.67 -19.97
C TYR A 89 8.99 -8.43 -19.61
N ASN A 90 8.75 -7.65 -18.57
CA ASN A 90 7.39 -7.25 -18.16
C ASN A 90 6.70 -6.46 -19.28
N VAL A 91 5.37 -6.56 -19.35
CA VAL A 91 4.53 -5.63 -20.12
C VAL A 91 4.71 -4.21 -19.58
N LEU A 92 4.96 -3.27 -20.49
CA LEU A 92 5.04 -1.84 -20.23
C LEU A 92 3.70 -1.16 -20.49
N SER A 93 2.93 -1.61 -21.49
CA SER A 93 1.58 -1.14 -21.80
C SER A 93 0.84 -2.14 -22.69
N THR A 94 -0.47 -2.00 -22.77
CA THR A 94 -1.37 -2.74 -23.68
C THR A 94 -2.30 -1.74 -24.38
N SER A 95 -3.19 -2.24 -25.26
CA SER A 95 -4.27 -1.45 -25.85
C SER A 95 -5.25 -0.87 -24.82
N CYS A 96 -5.32 -1.42 -23.62
CA CYS A 96 -6.27 -1.06 -22.57
C CYS A 96 -5.62 -0.37 -21.36
N ILE A 97 -4.31 -0.54 -21.17
CA ILE A 97 -3.56 0.04 -20.04
C ILE A 97 -2.32 0.75 -20.59
N ASP A 98 -2.29 2.07 -20.44
CA ASP A 98 -1.14 2.87 -20.85
C ASP A 98 0.08 2.67 -19.94
N PHE A 99 1.22 3.21 -20.37
CA PHE A 99 2.47 3.08 -19.61
C PHE A 99 2.38 3.65 -18.20
N HIS A 100 1.76 4.83 -18.03
CA HIS A 100 1.67 5.51 -16.74
C HIS A 100 0.81 4.72 -15.74
N THR A 101 -0.30 4.16 -16.20
CA THR A 101 -1.19 3.30 -15.42
C THR A 101 -0.50 1.99 -15.08
N MET A 102 0.24 1.39 -16.02
CA MET A 102 1.06 0.22 -15.72
C MET A 102 2.12 0.52 -14.64
N GLN A 103 2.72 1.71 -14.64
CA GLN A 103 3.63 2.13 -13.56
C GLN A 103 2.90 2.35 -12.22
N ARG A 104 1.65 2.83 -12.22
CA ARG A 104 0.81 2.89 -11.00
C ARG A 104 0.59 1.50 -10.42
N ILE A 105 0.24 0.51 -11.25
CA ILE A 105 0.04 -0.88 -10.82
C ILE A 105 1.36 -1.51 -10.30
N ASN A 106 2.50 -1.24 -10.94
CA ASN A 106 3.81 -1.68 -10.44
C ASN A 106 4.11 -1.13 -9.04
N ARG A 107 3.78 0.15 -8.79
CA ARG A 107 3.94 0.76 -7.45
C ARG A 107 3.00 0.13 -6.44
N PHE A 108 1.74 -0.08 -6.82
CA PHE A 108 0.73 -0.76 -6.02
C PHE A 108 1.23 -2.12 -5.56
N ALA A 109 1.75 -2.96 -6.47
CA ALA A 109 2.30 -4.26 -6.14
C ALA A 109 3.46 -4.21 -5.14
N ARG A 110 4.35 -3.20 -5.26
CA ARG A 110 5.49 -3.03 -4.33
C ARG A 110 5.06 -2.59 -2.93
N TYR A 111 4.14 -1.64 -2.82
CA TYR A 111 3.63 -1.23 -1.51
C TYR A 111 2.78 -2.33 -0.88
N TRP A 112 2.03 -3.08 -1.68
CA TRP A 112 1.26 -4.24 -1.21
C TRP A 112 2.17 -5.26 -0.53
N ASP A 113 3.31 -5.57 -1.14
CA ASP A 113 4.29 -6.47 -0.53
C ASP A 113 4.83 -5.95 0.81
N MET A 114 5.25 -4.68 0.84
CA MET A 114 5.82 -4.04 2.04
C MET A 114 4.81 -3.88 3.19
N ILE A 115 3.52 -3.75 2.89
CA ILE A 115 2.46 -3.46 3.87
C ILE A 115 1.62 -4.71 4.13
N ALA A 116 0.85 -5.16 3.13
CA ALA A 116 -0.15 -6.19 3.31
C ALA A 116 0.44 -7.61 3.43
N ASN A 117 1.41 -7.98 2.57
CA ASN A 117 2.03 -9.31 2.63
C ASN A 117 3.06 -9.43 3.76
N SER A 118 3.62 -8.32 4.24
CA SER A 118 4.64 -8.34 5.30
C SER A 118 4.18 -8.98 6.63
N GLY A 119 2.86 -9.09 6.86
CA GLY A 119 2.26 -9.52 8.11
C GLY A 119 2.41 -8.53 9.27
N ARG A 120 3.12 -7.41 9.08
CA ARG A 120 3.43 -6.43 10.12
C ARG A 120 2.30 -5.46 10.41
N PHE A 121 1.34 -5.34 9.50
CA PHE A 121 0.21 -4.42 9.57
C PHE A 121 -1.11 -5.17 9.72
N ALA A 122 -1.14 -6.23 10.54
CA ALA A 122 -2.27 -7.15 10.60
C ALA A 122 -3.55 -6.46 11.13
N THR A 123 -3.42 -5.58 12.12
CA THR A 123 -4.54 -4.83 12.71
C THR A 123 -4.92 -3.62 11.84
N THR A 124 -3.94 -3.00 11.18
CA THR A 124 -4.13 -1.81 10.35
C THR A 124 -4.68 -2.15 8.96
N LYS A 125 -4.33 -3.32 8.40
CA LYS A 125 -4.75 -3.73 7.05
C LYS A 125 -6.27 -3.65 6.84
N PRO A 126 -7.15 -4.12 7.75
CA PRO A 126 -8.59 -3.95 7.63
C PRO A 126 -9.04 -2.48 7.48
N LEU A 127 -8.39 -1.53 8.17
CA LEU A 127 -8.71 -0.10 8.06
C LEU A 127 -8.31 0.47 6.68
N ILE A 128 -7.19 0.01 6.14
CA ILE A 128 -6.75 0.37 4.78
C ILE A 128 -7.77 -0.15 3.76
N LEU A 129 -8.21 -1.40 3.88
CA LEU A 129 -9.01 -2.09 2.85
C LEU A 129 -10.53 -1.95 3.00
N ALA A 130 -11.02 -1.16 3.94
CA ALA A 130 -12.45 -1.07 4.27
C ALA A 130 -13.34 -0.69 3.07
N GLY A 131 -14.32 -1.54 2.73
CA GLY A 131 -15.32 -1.27 1.68
C GLY A 131 -14.81 -1.47 0.25
N GLN A 132 -13.77 -0.73 -0.16
CA GLN A 132 -13.20 -0.74 -1.51
C GLN A 132 -11.68 -1.01 -1.46
N PRO A 133 -11.24 -2.28 -1.35
CA PRO A 133 -9.83 -2.63 -1.11
C PRO A 133 -8.85 -2.06 -2.15
N PHE A 134 -9.15 -2.23 -3.44
CA PHE A 134 -8.29 -1.77 -4.53
C PHE A 134 -8.16 -0.25 -4.52
N GLU A 135 -9.28 0.45 -4.52
CA GLU A 135 -9.35 1.90 -4.63
C GLU A 135 -8.64 2.57 -3.45
N ARG A 136 -8.89 2.10 -2.23
CA ARG A 136 -8.25 2.64 -1.03
C ARG A 136 -6.76 2.33 -0.99
N PHE A 137 -6.35 1.12 -1.34
CA PHE A 137 -4.92 0.79 -1.38
C PHE A 137 -4.20 1.55 -2.50
N MET A 138 -4.87 1.84 -3.62
CA MET A 138 -4.34 2.68 -4.69
C MET A 138 -4.19 4.14 -4.24
N GLN A 139 -5.17 4.70 -3.53
CA GLN A 139 -5.06 6.04 -2.95
C GLN A 139 -3.87 6.15 -1.99
N LEU A 140 -3.71 5.16 -1.10
CA LEU A 140 -2.55 5.09 -0.20
C LEU A 140 -1.23 4.97 -0.98
N THR A 141 -1.19 4.12 -2.01
CA THR A 141 -0.02 3.95 -2.90
C THR A 141 0.39 5.28 -3.56
N GLU A 142 -0.57 6.03 -4.08
CA GLU A 142 -0.31 7.31 -4.73
C GLU A 142 0.18 8.36 -3.76
N TRP A 143 -0.43 8.44 -2.58
CA TRP A 143 0.02 9.32 -1.51
C TRP A 143 1.44 8.97 -1.07
N LEU A 144 1.73 7.69 -0.79
CA LEU A 144 3.06 7.21 -0.40
C LEU A 144 4.12 7.57 -1.44
N PHE A 145 3.83 7.34 -2.71
CA PHE A 145 4.77 7.67 -3.78
C PHE A 145 4.94 9.18 -3.95
N LYS A 146 3.86 9.97 -3.83
CA LYS A 146 3.92 11.43 -3.89
C LYS A 146 4.82 11.98 -2.78
N THR A 147 4.68 11.46 -1.57
CA THR A 147 5.42 11.89 -0.36
C THR A 147 6.87 11.43 -0.35
N THR A 148 7.14 10.20 -0.79
CA THR A 148 8.49 9.60 -0.63
C THR A 148 9.32 9.58 -1.89
N LYS A 149 8.70 9.54 -3.07
CA LYS A 149 9.32 9.21 -4.37
C LYS A 149 10.08 7.86 -4.36
N GLN A 150 9.81 7.00 -3.36
CA GLN A 150 10.52 5.75 -3.12
C GLN A 150 9.54 4.58 -3.11
N THR A 151 9.88 3.50 -3.81
CA THR A 151 9.05 2.28 -3.89
C THR A 151 9.70 1.08 -3.19
N HIS A 152 10.85 1.30 -2.56
CA HIS A 152 11.64 0.30 -1.84
C HIS A 152 12.57 1.00 -0.84
N LYS A 153 13.26 0.23 0.01
CA LYS A 153 14.27 0.73 0.97
C LYS A 153 13.71 1.80 1.93
N ILE A 154 12.43 1.69 2.29
CA ILE A 154 11.82 2.50 3.33
C ILE A 154 12.09 1.78 4.66
N ALA A 155 12.79 2.45 5.59
CA ALA A 155 13.04 1.89 6.92
C ALA A 155 11.71 1.60 7.62
N LEU A 156 11.60 0.46 8.33
CA LEU A 156 10.32 -0.01 8.85
C LEU A 156 9.65 0.99 9.79
N LYS A 157 10.39 1.62 10.72
CA LYS A 157 9.85 2.68 11.59
C LYS A 157 9.27 3.84 10.77
N ARG A 158 9.96 4.26 9.71
CA ARG A 158 9.47 5.30 8.79
C ARG A 158 8.23 4.84 8.03
N LEU A 159 8.17 3.56 7.62
CA LEU A 159 6.98 3.00 6.97
C LEU A 159 5.76 3.05 7.90
N PHE A 160 5.92 2.73 9.17
CA PHE A 160 4.84 2.88 10.17
C PHE A 160 4.31 4.32 10.26
N ASN A 161 5.21 5.31 10.33
CA ASN A 161 4.81 6.72 10.32
C ASN A 161 4.09 7.11 9.03
N LEU A 162 4.62 6.68 7.88
CA LEU A 162 4.00 6.97 6.58
C LEU A 162 2.63 6.31 6.41
N VAL A 163 2.43 5.09 6.94
CA VAL A 163 1.11 4.44 6.91
C VAL A 163 0.13 5.16 7.82
N HIS A 164 0.56 5.65 8.99
CA HIS A 164 -0.27 6.49 9.84
C HIS A 164 -0.75 7.75 9.10
N ASP A 165 0.19 8.52 8.57
CA ASP A 165 -0.12 9.79 7.91
C ASP A 165 -0.97 9.54 6.65
N GLY A 166 -0.69 8.47 5.90
CA GLY A 166 -1.49 8.09 4.74
C GLY A 166 -2.91 7.63 5.09
N LEU A 167 -3.13 6.96 6.22
CA LEU A 167 -4.48 6.61 6.69
C LEU A 167 -5.32 7.87 6.96
N VAL A 168 -4.74 8.85 7.64
CA VAL A 168 -5.44 10.08 8.01
C VAL A 168 -5.62 11.00 6.81
N GLU A 169 -4.54 11.31 6.09
CA GLU A 169 -4.55 12.30 5.02
C GLU A 169 -5.15 11.77 3.71
N ALA A 170 -4.82 10.53 3.32
CA ALA A 170 -5.25 10.00 2.03
C ALA A 170 -6.59 9.27 2.12
N LEU A 171 -6.81 8.53 3.21
CA LEU A 171 -7.99 7.67 3.35
C LEU A 171 -9.08 8.23 4.26
N GLY A 172 -8.84 9.39 4.89
CA GLY A 172 -9.77 10.05 5.79
C GLY A 172 -10.12 9.21 7.02
N ALA A 173 -9.21 8.35 7.47
CA ALA A 173 -9.41 7.54 8.66
C ALA A 173 -9.40 8.41 9.92
N ASP A 174 -10.16 8.00 10.94
CA ASP A 174 -10.10 8.61 12.26
C ASP A 174 -8.68 8.48 12.84
N SER A 175 -8.14 9.60 13.34
CA SER A 175 -6.75 9.65 13.78
C SER A 175 -6.49 8.80 15.01
N ASP A 176 -7.46 8.67 15.93
CA ASP A 176 -7.29 7.87 17.13
C ASP A 176 -7.36 6.38 16.79
N ALA A 177 -8.31 5.98 15.93
CA ALA A 177 -8.41 4.61 15.44
C ALA A 177 -7.15 4.18 14.64
N ALA A 178 -6.63 5.06 13.78
CA ALA A 178 -5.41 4.80 13.03
C ALA A 178 -4.20 4.64 13.96
N ARG A 179 -4.09 5.53 14.97
CA ARG A 179 -3.02 5.48 15.99
C ARG A 179 -3.07 4.18 16.78
N GLU A 180 -4.24 3.79 17.28
CA GLU A 180 -4.41 2.56 18.07
C GLU A 180 -4.05 1.29 17.28
N ALA A 181 -4.57 1.17 16.06
CA ALA A 181 -4.31 0.02 15.19
C ALA A 181 -2.81 -0.11 14.84
N LEU A 182 -2.18 1.00 14.46
CA LEU A 182 -0.75 1.01 14.14
C LEU A 182 0.14 0.82 15.36
N TRP A 183 -0.27 1.28 16.53
CA TRP A 183 0.46 1.02 17.76
C TRP A 183 0.49 -0.47 18.09
N CYS A 184 -0.66 -1.14 18.00
CA CYS A 184 -0.73 -2.61 18.16
C CYS A 184 0.21 -3.32 17.19
N ASP A 185 0.20 -2.95 15.91
CA ASP A 185 1.06 -3.52 14.88
C ASP A 185 2.55 -3.21 15.13
N PHE A 186 2.89 -1.99 15.56
CA PHE A 186 4.25 -1.56 15.86
C PHE A 186 4.86 -2.38 16.99
N GLN A 187 4.09 -2.61 18.06
CA GLN A 187 4.52 -3.44 19.19
C GLN A 187 4.73 -4.89 18.77
N ARG A 188 3.82 -5.46 17.96
CA ARG A 188 3.97 -6.83 17.42
C ARG A 188 5.19 -6.98 16.52
N ALA A 189 5.56 -5.92 15.79
CA ALA A 189 6.76 -5.92 14.95
C ALA A 189 8.07 -5.89 15.75
N GLY A 190 8.03 -5.69 17.08
CA GLY A 190 9.21 -5.74 17.95
C GLY A 190 10.20 -4.59 17.75
N LEU A 191 9.75 -3.47 17.18
CA LEU A 191 10.61 -2.30 16.96
C LEU A 191 10.89 -1.57 18.28
N LYS A 192 12.14 -1.10 18.44
CA LYS A 192 12.53 -0.27 19.59
C LYS A 192 12.14 1.19 19.37
N GLY A 193 11.84 1.88 20.47
CA GLY A 193 11.51 3.30 20.50
C GLY A 193 10.04 3.58 20.23
N VAL A 194 9.69 4.88 20.21
CA VAL A 194 8.32 5.36 20.01
C VAL A 194 8.21 5.92 18.58
N PRO A 195 7.19 5.52 17.80
CA PRO A 195 6.94 6.11 16.48
C PRO A 195 6.43 7.55 16.62
N ASP A 196 6.50 8.31 15.54
CA ASP A 196 6.26 9.76 15.60
C ASP A 196 4.77 10.06 15.86
N PHE A 197 3.87 9.22 15.35
CA PHE A 197 2.42 9.32 15.58
C PHE A 197 1.95 9.02 17.01
N MET A 198 2.83 8.53 17.88
CA MET A 198 2.55 8.34 19.31
C MET A 198 3.09 9.49 20.17
N GLN A 199 3.86 10.40 19.59
CA GLN A 199 4.28 11.61 20.27
C GLN A 199 3.09 12.56 20.26
N GLU A 200 2.72 13.10 21.43
CA GLU A 200 1.69 14.14 21.45
C GLU A 200 2.08 15.24 20.46
N PRO A 201 1.13 15.77 19.66
CA PRO A 201 1.41 16.94 18.87
C PRO A 201 1.98 17.97 19.84
N GLN A 202 3.22 18.40 19.63
CA GLN A 202 3.82 19.45 20.43
C GLN A 202 2.87 20.65 20.33
N GLY A 203 2.01 20.78 21.33
CA GLY A 203 1.04 21.84 21.38
C GLY A 203 1.81 23.12 21.22
N LYS A 204 1.31 24.00 20.35
CA LYS A 204 1.59 25.44 20.41
C LYS A 204 1.76 25.77 21.88
N ARG A 205 3.00 26.05 22.33
CA ARG A 205 3.23 26.62 23.65
C ARG A 205 2.28 27.82 23.69
N ARG A 206 1.19 27.71 24.46
CA ARG A 206 0.44 28.89 24.86
C ARG A 206 1.51 29.85 25.36
N PRO A 207 1.58 31.10 24.88
CA PRO A 207 2.48 32.05 25.49
C PRO A 207 2.11 32.04 26.97
N GLU A 208 3.03 31.59 27.81
CA GLU A 208 2.91 31.77 29.24
C GLU A 208 2.61 33.25 29.43
N GLN A 209 1.47 33.54 30.04
CA GLN A 209 1.12 34.87 30.45
C GLN A 209 2.28 35.37 31.31
N GLY A 210 3.12 36.20 30.72
CA GLY A 210 4.21 36.88 31.40
C GLY A 210 3.60 37.66 32.54
N ARG A 211 3.77 37.13 33.75
CA ARG A 211 3.51 37.84 34.99
C ARG A 211 4.27 39.16 34.93
N ALA A 212 3.52 40.25 35.03
CA ALA A 212 4.05 41.57 35.28
C ALA A 212 4.84 41.57 36.60
N ALA A 213 6.13 41.87 36.53
CA ALA A 213 7.00 42.34 37.60
C ALA A 213 8.25 42.90 36.90
N GLY A 214 8.77 44.08 37.14
CA GLY A 214 8.46 45.15 38.07
C GLY A 214 9.58 46.20 37.91
N ASN A 215 9.21 47.47 38.00
CA ASN A 215 10.05 48.64 38.30
C ASN A 215 11.47 48.72 37.70
N VAL A 216 11.59 49.50 36.62
CA VAL A 216 12.84 50.17 36.26
C VAL A 216 13.09 51.27 37.30
N ALA A 217 14.06 51.04 38.18
CA ALA A 217 14.57 52.06 39.10
C ALA A 217 15.73 52.82 38.43
N THR A 218 15.48 54.08 38.09
CA THR A 218 16.50 55.09 37.81
C THR A 218 17.19 55.48 39.12
N ARG A 219 18.52 55.39 39.23
CA ARG A 219 19.30 56.26 40.14
C ARG A 219 20.80 56.29 39.80
N GLN A 220 21.28 57.52 39.66
CA GLN A 220 22.66 57.95 39.44
C GLN A 220 23.51 57.85 40.71
N SER A 221 24.83 57.66 40.56
CA SER A 221 25.95 58.25 41.35
C SER A 221 27.26 57.78 40.69
N ARG A 222 28.08 58.61 40.03
CA ARG A 222 29.08 59.63 40.47
C ARG A 222 30.22 59.10 41.38
N HIS A 223 31.46 59.36 40.92
CA HIS A 223 32.80 59.18 41.50
C HIS A 223 33.39 57.74 41.41
N ASN A 224 34.60 57.48 40.91
CA ASN A 224 35.81 58.30 40.66
C ASN A 224 36.29 58.28 39.21
#